data_AF-A0A1Z5L0Q7-F1
#
_entry.id   AF-A0A1Z5L0Q7-F1
#
_cell.length_a   1.000
_cell.length_b   1.000
_cell.length_c   1.000
_cell.angle_alpha   90.00
_cell.angle_beta   90.00
_cell.angle_gamma   90.00
#
_symmetry.space_group_name_H-M   'P 1'
#
loop_
_entity.id
_entity.type
_entity.pdbx_description
1 polymer ?
#
loop_
_entity_poly.entity_id
_entity_poly.type
_entity_poly.pdbx_seq_one_letter_code
_entity_poly.pdbx_strand_id
1 'polypeptide(L)' 'MANSSEARASFAKSVFTWIEGHSFNGIALGWCKPDAKDKDNLVKVVKELRKELSRVNRKTYLRKKVPSC' A
#
# COMPACT_ATOMS: atom_id res chain seq x y z
N MET A 1 1.62 9.76 7.38
CA MET A 1 1.70 8.32 7.07
C MET A 1 2.81 7.99 6.07
N ALA A 2 2.86 8.61 4.88
CA ALA A 2 3.87 8.24 3.86
C ALA A 2 5.30 8.78 4.10
N ASN A 3 5.46 9.85 4.90
CA ASN A 3 6.75 10.53 5.11
C ASN A 3 7.66 9.89 6.19
N SER A 4 7.15 8.99 7.04
CA SER A 4 7.95 8.28 8.08
C SER A 4 8.09 6.80 7.72
N SER A 5 9.27 6.23 7.95
CA SER A 5 9.54 4.81 7.68
C SER A 5 8.73 3.89 8.59
N GLU A 6 8.63 4.26 9.87
CA GLU A 6 7.90 3.53 10.90
C GLU A 6 6.41 3.53 10.58
N ALA A 7 5.87 4.69 10.17
CA ALA A 7 4.47 4.82 9.79
C ALA A 7 4.12 4.02 8.52
N ARG A 8 5.03 3.95 7.53
CA ARG A 8 4.84 3.12 6.34
C ARG A 8 4.86 1.63 6.66
N ALA A 9 5.79 1.18 7.50
CA ALA A 9 5.89 -0.21 7.92
C ALA A 9 4.66 -0.64 8.74
N SER A 10 4.19 0.21 9.65
CA SER A 10 2.98 -0.04 10.44
C SER A 10 1.74 -0.17 9.55
N PHE A 11 1.60 0.72 8.56
CA PHE A 11 0.52 0.64 7.57
C PHE A 11 0.60 -0.61 6.69
N ALA A 12 1.79 -0.99 6.22
CA ALA A 12 1.95 -2.19 5.40
C ALA A 12 1.55 -3.46 6.19
N LYS A 13 1.90 -3.53 7.48
CA LYS A 13 1.49 -4.62 8.37
C LYS A 13 -0.02 -4.63 8.62
N SER A 14 -0.64 -3.48 8.89
CA SER A 14 -2.09 -3.43 9.14
C SER A 14 -2.89 -3.83 7.91
N VAL A 15 -2.46 -3.41 6.71
CA VAL A 15 -3.04 -3.83 5.43
C VAL A 15 -2.91 -5.33 5.23
N PHE A 16 -1.73 -5.89 5.52
CA PHE A 16 -1.51 -7.34 5.44
C PHE A 16 -2.47 -8.12 6.34
N THR A 17 -2.55 -7.77 7.63
CA THR A 17 -3.45 -8.42 8.59
C THR A 17 -4.91 -8.32 8.15
N TRP A 18 -5.32 -7.19 7.59
CA TRP A 18 -6.68 -7.01 7.09
C TRP A 18 -6.98 -7.91 5.88
N ILE A 19 -6.06 -8.00 4.92
CA ILE A 19 -6.21 -8.85 3.73
C ILE A 19 -6.26 -10.34 4.12
N GLU A 20 -5.38 -10.76 5.03
CA GLU A 20 -5.33 -12.14 5.52
C GLU A 20 -6.61 -12.50 6.28
N GLY A 21 -7.07 -11.64 7.19
CA GLY A 21 -8.26 -11.88 7.99
C GLY A 21 -9.57 -11.92 7.21
N HIS A 22 -9.63 -11.26 6.04
CA HIS A 22 -10.86 -11.17 5.23
C HIS A 22 -10.76 -11.92 3.89
N SER A 23 -9.68 -12.67 3.65
CA SER A 23 -9.47 -13.45 2.42
C SER A 23 -9.54 -12.62 1.11
N PHE A 24 -9.13 -11.35 1.14
CA PHE A 24 -9.05 -10.54 -0.08
C PHE A 24 -7.85 -10.96 -0.96
N ASN A 25 -8.02 -10.83 -2.29
CA ASN A 25 -6.97 -11.17 -3.26
C ASN A 25 -6.13 -9.95 -3.71
N GLY A 26 -6.34 -8.77 -3.12
CA GLY A 26 -5.66 -7.56 -3.53
C GLY A 26 -6.15 -6.30 -2.83
N ILE A 27 -5.44 -5.21 -3.08
CA ILE A 27 -5.80 -3.89 -2.56
C ILE A 27 -5.66 -2.82 -3.65
N ALA A 28 -6.58 -1.85 -3.63
CA ALA A 28 -6.54 -0.69 -4.49
C ALA A 28 -6.15 0.55 -3.67
N LEU A 29 -5.06 1.21 -4.06
CA LEU A 29 -4.63 2.46 -3.42
C LEU A 29 -5.19 3.65 -4.20
N GLY A 30 -6.10 4.40 -3.57
CA GLY A 30 -6.64 5.65 -4.09
C GLY A 30 -6.13 6.84 -3.29
N TRP A 31 -5.24 7.63 -3.86
CA TRP A 31 -4.68 8.84 -3.23
C TRP A 31 -5.11 10.07 -4.02
N CYS A 32 -6.09 10.82 -3.51
CA CYS A 32 -6.76 11.90 -4.24
C CYS A 32 -5.90 13.15 -4.50
N LYS A 33 -5.03 13.57 -3.58
CA LYS A 33 -4.15 14.73 -3.76
C LYS A 33 -2.76 14.44 -3.19
N PRO A 34 -1.86 13.84 -3.96
CA PRO A 34 -0.45 13.79 -3.59
C PRO A 34 0.19 15.15 -3.92
N ASP A 35 0.84 15.78 -2.94
CA ASP A 35 1.68 16.94 -3.24
C ASP A 35 2.87 16.51 -4.11
N ALA A 36 3.51 17.44 -4.82
CA ALA A 36 4.67 17.11 -5.67
C ALA A 36 5.79 16.41 -4.88
N LYS A 37 5.93 16.74 -3.59
CA LYS A 37 6.86 16.13 -2.62
C LYS A 37 6.45 14.74 -2.17
N ASP A 38 5.18 14.36 -2.31
CA ASP A 38 4.65 13.06 -1.91
C ASP A 38 4.77 11.98 -2.99
N LYS A 39 5.16 12.35 -4.21
CA LYS A 39 5.40 11.37 -5.29
C LYS A 39 6.44 10.32 -4.88
N ASP A 40 7.54 10.75 -4.27
CA ASP A 40 8.58 9.82 -3.81
C ASP A 40 8.11 8.98 -2.62
N ASN A 41 7.33 9.58 -1.73
CA ASN A 41 6.75 8.89 -0.59
C ASN A 41 5.72 7.85 -1.01
N LEU A 42 4.94 8.10 -2.07
CA LEU A 42 4.04 7.13 -2.67
C LEU A 42 4.82 5.91 -3.20
N VAL A 43 5.95 6.13 -3.88
CA VAL A 43 6.80 5.03 -4.35
C VAL A 43 7.33 4.19 -3.19
N LYS A 44 7.74 4.83 -2.08
CA LYS A 44 8.19 4.13 -0.87
C LYS A 44 7.07 3.28 -0.26
N VAL A 45 5.85 3.83 -0.12
CA VAL A 45 4.67 3.10 0.39
C VAL A 45 4.37 1.87 -0.48
N VAL A 46 4.33 2.04 -1.81
CA VAL A 46 4.05 0.95 -2.74
C VAL A 46 5.11 -0.14 -2.68
N LYS A 47 6.40 0.22 -2.54
CA LYS A 47 7.50 -0.73 -2.38
C LYS A 47 7.35 -1.55 -1.09
N GLU A 48 7.07 -0.89 0.03
CA GLU A 48 6.90 -1.57 1.33
C GLU A 48 5.68 -2.49 1.33
N LEU A 49 4.54 -2.03 0.81
CA LEU A 49 3.35 -2.87 0.63
C LEU A 49 3.64 -4.09 -0.22
N ARG A 50 4.33 -3.92 -1.36
CA ARG A 50 4.66 -5.04 -2.24
C ARG A 50 5.59 -6.04 -1.56
N LYS A 51 6.54 -5.56 -0.74
CA LYS A 51 7.41 -6.41 0.06
C LYS A 51 6.61 -7.26 1.04
N GLU A 52 5.71 -6.66 1.83
CA GLU A 52 4.89 -7.43 2.78
C GLU A 52 3.91 -8.38 2.08
N LEU A 53 3.27 -7.94 0.99
CA LEU A 53 2.33 -8.78 0.24
C LEU A 53 3.03 -9.94 -0.51
N SER A 54 4.29 -9.78 -0.90
CA SER A 54 5.07 -10.86 -1.53
C SER A 54 5.43 -12.01 -0.59
N ARG A 55 5.31 -11.81 0.74
CA ARG A 55 5.53 -12.88 1.73
C ARG A 55 4.43 -13.93 1.66
N VAL A 56 3.24 -13.55 1.19
CA VAL A 56 2.17 -14.49 0.88
C VAL A 56 2.41 -14.98 -0.54
N ASN A 57 2.62 -16.29 -0.71
CA ASN A 57 2.80 -16.94 -2.01
C ASN A 57 1.51 -16.94 -2.88
N ARG A 58 0.59 -15.99 -2.66
CA ARG A 58 -0.57 -15.73 -3.50
C ARG A 58 -0.27 -14.59 -4.45
N LYS A 59 -0.73 -14.70 -5.71
CA LYS A 59 -0.73 -13.61 -6.68
C LYS A 59 -1.65 -12.48 -6.19
N THR A 60 -1.17 -11.68 -5.26
CA THR A 60 -1.93 -10.58 -4.66
C THR A 60 -1.86 -9.37 -5.57
N TYR A 61 -3.01 -8.86 -6.00
CA TYR A 61 -3.08 -7.77 -6.98
C TYR A 61 -3.01 -6.40 -6.28
N LEU A 62 -1.97 -5.62 -6.58
CA LEU A 62 -1.89 -4.21 -6.18
C LEU A 62 -2.28 -3.34 -7.39
N ARG A 63 -3.39 -2.60 -7.28
CA ARG A 63 -3.83 -1.66 -8.33
C ARG A 63 -3.76 -0.23 -7.82
N LYS A 64 -3.13 0.67 -8.57
CA LYS A 64 -3.26 2.12 -8.35
C LYS A 64 -4.57 2.56 -8.99
N LYS A 65 -5.47 3.17 -8.22
CA LYS A 65 -6.68 3.79 -8.76
C LYS A 65 -6.36 5.24 -9.09
N VAL A 66 -6.65 5.68 -10.33
CA VAL A 66 -6.67 7.11 -10.64
C VAL A 66 -7.85 7.69 -9.88
N PRO A 67 -7.64 8.66 -8.99
CA PRO A 67 -8.75 9.24 -8.24
C PRO A 67 -9.69 9.99 -9.19
N SER A 68 -10.99 9.91 -8.93
CA SER A 68 -12.02 10.78 -9.51
C SER A 68 -12.32 12.00 -8.62
N CYS A 69 -11.40 12.28 -7.70
CA CYS A 69 -11.18 13.59 -7.11
C CYS A 69 -10.45 14.46 -8.15
#